data_AF-A0A955Y387-F1
#
_entry.id   AF-A0A955Y387-F1
#
_cell.length_a   1.000
_cell.length_b   1.000
_cell.length_c   1.000
_cell.angle_alpha   90.00
_cell.angle_beta   90.00
_cell.angle_gamma   90.00
#
_symmetry.space_group_name_H-M   'P 1'
#
loop_
_entity.id
_entity.type
_entity.pdbx_description
1 polymer ?
#
loop_
_entity_poly.entity_id
_entity_poly.type
_entity_poly.pdbx_seq_one_letter_code
_entity_poly.pdbx_strand_id
1 'polypeptide(L)'
;MPVRSPTLPPATHTNVWVLGQHTLTVVDPASPWADEQDRLREALDGMGRVERIVLTHHHHDHVQGAEALAEATGAPILAHPETVARLAFDVLPLGDRFTTDTGDVVVRFTPGH
;
A
#
# COMPACT_ATOMS: atom_id res chain seq x y z
N MET A 1 8.39 -4.92 -4.71
CA MET A 1 7.95 -5.43 -6.01
C MET A 1 7.54 -4.25 -6.88
N PRO A 2 8.16 -4.00 -8.03
CA PRO A 2 7.68 -2.95 -8.92
C PRO A 2 6.32 -3.35 -9.51
N VAL A 3 5.40 -2.38 -9.61
CA VAL A 3 4.16 -2.53 -10.37
C VAL A 3 4.06 -1.41 -11.40
N ARG A 4 3.53 -1.70 -12.59
CA ARG A 4 3.26 -0.68 -13.60
C ARG A 4 2.34 0.37 -12.97
N SER A 5 2.70 1.65 -13.05
CA SER A 5 1.90 2.76 -12.52
C SER A 5 1.87 3.96 -13.49
N PRO A 6 0.84 4.82 -13.44
CA PRO A 6 0.79 6.06 -14.21
C PRO A 6 1.65 7.17 -13.56
N THR A 7 2.90 6.85 -13.27
CA THR A 7 3.88 7.78 -12.69
C THR A 7 4.47 8.73 -13.75
N LEU A 8 5.30 9.68 -13.33
CA LEU A 8 5.87 10.69 -14.21
C LEU A 8 6.96 10.09 -15.13
N PRO A 9 6.96 10.42 -16.45
CA PRO A 9 8.01 9.99 -17.37
C PRO A 9 9.41 10.44 -16.90
N PRO A 10 10.47 9.61 -17.12
CA PRO A 10 10.48 8.36 -17.88
C PRO A 10 10.12 7.12 -17.04
N ALA A 11 9.73 7.29 -15.77
CA ALA A 11 9.34 6.16 -14.94
C ALA A 11 8.03 5.54 -15.45
N THR A 12 7.92 4.23 -15.28
CA THR A 12 6.76 3.43 -15.74
C THR A 12 6.20 2.55 -14.62
N HIS A 13 6.85 2.55 -13.45
CA HIS A 13 6.55 1.67 -12.33
C HIS A 13 6.74 2.38 -11.00
N THR A 14 5.91 2.03 -10.03
CA THR A 14 6.07 2.38 -8.62
C THR A 14 6.43 1.13 -7.83
N ASN A 15 7.29 1.27 -6.83
CA ASN A 15 7.63 0.16 -5.95
C ASN A 15 6.55 -0.06 -4.90
N VAL A 16 6.03 -1.28 -4.84
CA VAL A 16 5.23 -1.78 -3.72
C VAL A 16 6.17 -2.46 -2.72
N TRP A 17 6.11 -2.09 -1.44
CA TRP A 17 6.88 -2.79 -0.40
C TRP A 17 6.00 -3.79 0.33
N VAL A 18 6.58 -4.92 0.71
CA VAL A 18 5.90 -5.98 1.47
C VAL A 18 6.74 -6.25 2.71
N LEU A 19 6.15 -6.03 3.87
CA LEU A 19 6.79 -6.26 5.17
C LEU A 19 6.12 -7.46 5.87
N GLY A 20 6.93 -8.33 6.46
CA GLY A 20 6.46 -9.53 7.16
C GLY A 20 6.74 -10.84 6.40
N GLN A 21 6.40 -11.98 7.01
CA GLN A 21 6.66 -13.32 6.45
C GLN A 21 5.41 -14.20 6.27
N HIS A 22 4.45 -14.11 7.18
CA HIS A 22 3.20 -14.86 7.21
C HIS A 22 2.00 -13.91 7.23
N THR A 23 2.15 -12.77 7.90
CA THR A 23 1.19 -11.66 7.90
C THR A 23 1.84 -10.43 7.27
N LEU A 24 1.24 -9.94 6.18
CA LEU A 24 1.88 -8.96 5.31
C LEU A 24 1.32 -7.56 5.55
N THR A 25 2.23 -6.58 5.63
CA THR A 25 1.91 -5.17 5.43
C THR A 25 2.33 -4.77 4.02
N VAL A 26 1.39 -4.37 3.19
CA VAL A 26 1.63 -3.95 1.81
C VAL A 26 1.65 -2.42 1.75
N VAL A 27 2.71 -1.83 1.21
CA VAL A 27 2.92 -0.38 1.17
C VAL A 27 2.83 0.11 -0.28
N ASP A 28 2.00 1.12 -0.51
CA ASP A 28 1.78 1.81 -1.80
C ASP A 28 1.43 0.89 -2.99
N PRO A 29 0.35 0.08 -2.91
CA PRO A 29 -0.15 -0.65 -4.07
C PRO A 29 -0.65 0.34 -5.14
N ALA A 30 0.21 0.61 -6.12
CA ALA A 30 0.11 1.77 -7.00
C ALA A 30 -0.71 1.59 -8.29
N SER A 31 -0.96 0.35 -8.73
CA SER A 31 -1.41 0.11 -10.10
C SER A 31 -2.93 0.23 -10.25
N PRO A 32 -3.46 0.99 -11.23
CA PRO A 32 -4.88 0.99 -11.57
C PRO A 32 -5.29 -0.15 -12.52
N TRP A 33 -4.32 -0.86 -13.11
CA TRP A 33 -4.60 -1.83 -14.15
C TRP A 33 -4.89 -3.20 -13.55
N ALA A 34 -6.04 -3.78 -13.90
CA ALA A 34 -6.53 -5.04 -13.34
C ALA A 34 -5.52 -6.19 -13.50
N ASP A 35 -4.86 -6.31 -14.66
CA ASP A 35 -3.84 -7.34 -14.92
C ASP A 35 -2.64 -7.22 -13.95
N GLU A 36 -2.26 -5.99 -13.61
CA GLU A 36 -1.14 -5.74 -12.70
C GLU A 36 -1.55 -5.87 -11.23
N GLN A 37 -2.81 -5.54 -10.89
CA GLN A 37 -3.40 -5.81 -9.58
C GLN A 37 -3.53 -7.32 -9.33
N ASP A 38 -3.97 -8.08 -10.33
CA ASP A 38 -4.04 -9.54 -10.28
C ASP A 38 -2.65 -10.15 -10.07
N ARG A 39 -1.65 -9.69 -10.83
CA ARG A 39 -0.25 -10.12 -10.67
C ARG A 39 0.29 -9.83 -9.27
N LEU A 40 -0.02 -8.66 -8.70
CA LEU A 40 0.38 -8.32 -7.34
C LEU A 40 -0.29 -9.24 -6.32
N ARG A 41 -1.61 -9.48 -6.44
CA ARG A 41 -2.36 -10.38 -5.56
C ARG A 41 -1.80 -11.80 -5.58
N GLU A 42 -1.61 -12.38 -6.76
CA GLU A 42 -1.07 -13.74 -6.90
C GLU A 42 0.30 -13.89 -6.24
N ALA A 43 1.15 -12.86 -6.36
CA ALA A 43 2.44 -12.85 -5.69
C ALA A 43 2.29 -12.78 -4.16
N LEU A 44 1.36 -11.97 -3.64
CA LEU A 44 1.10 -11.85 -2.21
C LEU A 44 0.52 -13.15 -1.62
N ASP A 45 -0.39 -13.82 -2.34
CA ASP A 45 -0.97 -15.11 -1.92
C ASP A 45 0.09 -16.19 -1.73
N GLY A 46 1.17 -16.15 -2.52
CA GLY A 46 2.34 -17.02 -2.36
C GLY A 46 3.25 -16.67 -1.19
N MET A 47 3.11 -15.49 -0.59
CA MET A 47 3.93 -15.00 0.53
C MET A 47 3.23 -15.14 1.89
N GLY A 48 1.96 -14.74 1.99
CA GLY A 48 1.24 -14.71 3.26
C GLY A 48 -0.06 -13.93 3.21
N ARG A 49 -0.78 -13.89 4.34
CA ARG A 49 -2.05 -13.17 4.44
C ARG A 49 -1.81 -11.67 4.55
N VAL A 50 -2.38 -10.87 3.65
CA VAL A 50 -2.38 -9.41 3.79
C VAL A 50 -3.15 -9.01 5.04
N GLU A 51 -2.45 -8.40 5.99
CA GLU A 51 -3.00 -7.96 7.27
C GLU A 51 -3.42 -6.49 7.22
N ARG A 52 -2.66 -5.65 6.52
CA ARG A 52 -2.92 -4.22 6.37
C ARG A 52 -2.29 -3.67 5.11
N ILE A 53 -2.90 -2.63 4.56
CA ILE A 53 -2.37 -1.84 3.46
C ILE A 53 -1.97 -0.49 4.04
N VAL A 54 -0.78 0.01 3.72
CA VAL A 54 -0.28 1.31 4.19
C VAL A 54 -0.01 2.22 3.01
N LEU A 55 -0.53 3.44 3.05
CA LEU A 55 -0.25 4.47 2.06
C LEU A 55 0.68 5.51 2.65
N THR A 56 1.80 5.76 1.98
CA THR A 56 2.78 6.76 2.40
C THR A 56 2.24 8.18 2.20
N HIS A 57 1.62 8.44 1.05
CA HIS A 57 1.03 9.72 0.69
C HIS A 57 -0.09 9.53 -0.35
N HIS A 58 -0.74 10.63 -0.72
CA HIS A 58 -2.01 10.65 -1.46
C HIS A 58 -1.87 10.67 -3.00
N HIS A 59 -0.64 10.70 -3.55
CA HIS A 59 -0.48 10.79 -5.01
C HIS A 59 -1.02 9.57 -5.73
N HIS A 60 -1.58 9.80 -6.91
CA HIS A 60 -2.37 8.81 -7.62
C HIS A 60 -1.53 7.59 -8.02
N ASP A 61 -0.25 7.77 -8.33
CA ASP A 61 0.69 6.72 -8.70
C ASP A 61 1.21 5.90 -7.50
N HIS A 62 0.65 6.09 -6.30
CA HIS A 62 0.91 5.28 -5.12
C HIS A 62 -0.34 4.58 -4.55
N VAL A 63 -1.54 5.09 -4.84
CA VAL A 63 -2.78 4.68 -4.14
C VAL A 63 -3.77 3.90 -4.99
N GLN A 64 -3.63 3.90 -6.31
CA GLN A 64 -4.68 3.43 -7.23
C GLN A 64 -4.99 1.93 -7.17
N GLY A 65 -4.12 1.11 -6.58
CA GLY A 65 -4.37 -0.32 -6.34
C GLY A 65 -4.87 -0.64 -4.93
N ALA A 66 -5.03 0.37 -4.06
CA ALA A 66 -5.33 0.16 -2.64
C ALA A 66 -6.73 -0.41 -2.39
N GLU A 67 -7.77 0.18 -2.99
CA GLU A 67 -9.15 -0.29 -2.83
C GLU A 67 -9.35 -1.71 -3.37
N ALA A 68 -8.81 -1.99 -4.57
CA ALA A 68 -8.89 -3.32 -5.17
C ALA A 68 -8.20 -4.39 -4.30
N LEU A 69 -7.04 -4.08 -3.72
CA LEU A 69 -6.35 -5.01 -2.82
C LEU A 69 -7.11 -5.16 -1.49
N ALA A 70 -7.69 -4.08 -0.96
CA ALA A 70 -8.49 -4.12 0.26
C ALA A 70 -9.75 -4.98 0.07
N GLU A 71 -10.46 -4.81 -1.04
CA GLU A 71 -11.64 -5.62 -1.39
C GLU A 71 -11.28 -7.10 -1.51
N ALA A 72 -10.16 -7.41 -2.20
CA ALA A 72 -9.73 -8.80 -2.40
C ALA A 72 -9.28 -9.50 -1.12
N THR A 73 -8.74 -8.77 -0.15
CA THR A 73 -8.10 -9.35 1.05
C THR A 73 -8.87 -9.14 2.35
N GLY A 74 -9.81 -8.20 2.37
CA GLY A 74 -10.46 -7.70 3.57
C GLY A 74 -9.54 -6.87 4.49
N ALA A 75 -8.33 -6.55 4.05
CA ALA A 75 -7.37 -5.80 4.86
C ALA A 75 -7.72 -4.30 4.89
N PRO A 76 -7.61 -3.63 6.05
CA PRO A 76 -7.82 -2.19 6.13
C PRO A 76 -6.69 -1.41 5.45
N ILE A 77 -7.05 -0.27 4.85
CA ILE A 77 -6.10 0.72 4.34
C ILE A 77 -5.83 1.73 5.45
N LEU A 78 -4.55 1.96 5.73
CA LEU A 78 -4.07 2.84 6.79
C LEU A 78 -3.18 3.94 6.19
N ALA A 79 -3.32 5.18 6.67
CA ALA A 79 -2.42 6.28 6.28
C ALA A 79 -2.32 7.34 7.37
N HIS A 80 -1.34 8.24 7.26
CA HIS A 80 -1.28 9.42 8.13
C HIS A 80 -2.57 10.25 8.01
N PRO A 81 -3.09 10.88 9.09
CA PRO A 81 -4.33 11.66 9.03
C PRO A 81 -4.39 12.74 7.94
N GLU A 82 -3.27 13.38 7.62
CA GLU A 82 -3.23 14.36 6.51
C GLU A 82 -3.38 13.71 5.13
N THR A 83 -2.91 12.48 4.95
CA THR A 83 -3.11 11.70 3.73
C THR A 83 -4.58 11.25 3.65
N VAL A 84 -5.15 10.78 4.76
CA VAL A 84 -6.58 10.40 4.86
C VAL A 84 -7.47 11.55 4.40
N ALA A 85 -7.19 12.78 4.86
CA ALA A 85 -7.96 13.97 4.50
C ALA A 85 -7.91 14.35 2.99
N ARG A 86 -6.99 13.75 2.22
CA ARG A 86 -6.80 14.02 0.78
C ARG A 86 -7.29 12.88 -0.12
N LEU A 87 -7.74 11.76 0.45
CA LEU A 87 -8.23 10.60 -0.27
C LEU A 87 -9.77 10.56 -0.24
N ALA A 88 -10.36 10.05 -1.32
CA ALA A 88 -11.81 10.01 -1.51
C ALA A 88 -12.44 8.64 -1.20
N PHE A 89 -11.68 7.74 -0.57
CA PHE A 89 -12.09 6.38 -0.21
C PHE A 89 -11.75 6.08 1.26
N ASP A 90 -12.27 4.98 1.79
CA ASP A 90 -12.15 4.63 3.20
C ASP A 90 -10.71 4.28 3.58
N VAL A 91 -10.10 5.16 4.38
CA VAL A 91 -8.74 4.99 4.93
C VAL A 91 -8.77 5.32 6.41
N LEU A 92 -8.22 4.42 7.23
CA LEU A 92 -8.13 4.62 8.68
C LEU A 92 -6.83 5.35 9.05
N PRO A 93 -6.83 6.16 10.12
CA PRO A 93 -5.62 6.80 10.60
C PRO A 93 -4.60 5.76 11.10
N LEU A 94 -3.37 5.86 10.62
CA LEU A 94 -2.21 5.07 11.07
C LEU A 94 -1.56 5.75 12.27
N GLY A 95 -1.25 4.97 13.32
CA GLY A 95 -0.48 5.45 14.47
C GLY A 95 1.03 5.55 14.20
N ASP A 96 1.78 6.01 15.20
CA ASP A 96 3.23 6.26 15.06
C ASP A 96 4.11 4.99 15.03
N ARG A 97 3.51 3.81 15.30
CA ARG A 97 4.20 2.51 15.30
C ARG A 97 3.20 1.39 15.09
N PHE A 98 3.64 0.32 14.42
CA PHE A 98 2.95 -0.96 14.38
C PHE A 98 3.96 -2.11 14.39
N THR A 99 3.49 -3.32 14.69
CA THR A 99 4.32 -4.54 14.74
C THR A 99 3.95 -5.44 13.58
N THR A 100 4.96 -5.96 12.88
CA THR A 100 4.84 -7.09 11.94
C THR A 100 5.28 -8.37 12.65
N ASP A 101 5.06 -9.52 12.03
CA ASP A 101 5.58 -10.80 12.50
C ASP A 101 7.12 -10.91 12.45
N THR A 102 7.79 -9.96 11.82
CA THR A 102 9.26 -9.89 11.69
C THR A 102 9.91 -8.76 12.47
N GLY A 103 9.14 -7.83 13.04
CA GLY A 103 9.68 -6.74 13.87
C GLY A 103 8.78 -5.52 13.99
N ASP A 104 9.27 -4.52 14.71
CA ASP A 104 8.56 -3.25 14.88
C ASP A 104 8.87 -2.26 13.74
N VAL A 105 7.83 -1.57 13.28
CA VAL A 105 7.92 -0.51 12.28
C VAL A 105 7.55 0.82 12.92
N VAL A 106 8.46 1.79 12.84
CA VAL A 106 8.23 3.15 13.30
C VAL A 106 7.76 4.00 12.14
N VAL A 107 6.61 4.64 12.31
CA VAL A 107 6.04 5.58 11.34
C VAL A 107 6.59 6.97 11.66
N ARG A 108 7.05 7.67 10.63
CA ARG A 108 7.57 9.03 10.74
C ARG A 108 6.77 9.93 9.82
N PHE A 109 6.14 10.94 10.39
CA PHE A 109 5.51 11.99 9.63
C PHE A 109 6.59 12.89 9.01
N THR A 110 6.61 12.95 7.68
CA THR A 110 7.58 13.71 6.88
C THR A 110 6.83 14.66 5.94
N PRO A 111 6.26 15.76 6.45
CA PRO A 111 5.51 16.72 5.63
C PRO A 111 6.40 17.34 4.55
N GLY A 112 5.84 17.60 3.39
CA GLY A 112 6.56 18.06 2.22
C GLY A 112 5.82 17.69 0.93
N HIS A 113 6.51 16.91 0.07
CA HIS A 113 6.03 16.32 -1.18
C HIS A 113 4.52 16.06 -1.23
#